data_AF-A0A7K5Z3P9-F1
#
_entry.id   AF-A0A7K5Z3P9-F1
#
_cell.length_a   1.000
_cell.length_b   1.000
_cell.length_c   1.000
_cell.angle_alpha   90.00
_cell.angle_beta   90.00
_cell.angle_gamma   90.00
#
_symmetry.space_group_name_H-M   'P 1'
#
loop_
_entity.id
_entity.type
_entity.pdbx_description
1 polymer ?
#
loop_
_entity_poly.entity_id
_entity_poly.type
_entity_poly.pdbx_seq_one_letter_code
_entity_poly.pdbx_strand_id
1 'polypeptide(L)'
;NDTGAGKHWSDNEVRALINIWSDEKIQQMLEGATRNKEIFEEIARRLMKRGIDRDWKQCRTKYKNLKYEYRALQKENEHLGNPRRKMRFYDEVDCILRRQPLGPSSWGCESSSLLSGTKNFSDEIK
;
A
#
# COMPACT_ATOMS: atom_id res chain seq x y z
N ASN A 1 -24.67 9.83 11.70
CA ASN A 1 -24.26 8.41 11.80
C ASN A 1 -22.93 8.29 11.06
N ASP A 2 -21.84 8.70 11.70
CA ASP A 2 -20.48 8.66 11.14
C ASP A 2 -19.92 7.26 11.36
N THR A 3 -20.27 6.38 10.43
CA THR A 3 -19.88 4.97 10.43
C THR A 3 -18.35 4.87 10.42
N GLY A 4 -17.79 4.12 11.38
CA GLY A 4 -16.36 3.80 11.52
C GLY A 4 -15.75 2.98 10.37
N ALA A 5 -16.24 3.16 9.15
CA ALA A 5 -15.78 2.49 7.93
C ALA A 5 -14.34 2.87 7.55
N GLY A 6 -13.79 3.98 8.07
CA GLY A 6 -12.48 4.51 7.67
C GLY A 6 -11.24 3.77 8.19
N LYS A 7 -11.36 2.89 9.20
CA LYS A 7 -10.19 2.29 9.88
C LYS A 7 -9.83 0.88 9.42
N HIS A 8 -10.80 0.06 9.02
CA HIS A 8 -10.55 -1.33 8.63
C HIS A 8 -10.67 -1.48 7.12
N TRP A 9 -9.56 -1.84 6.48
CA TRP A 9 -9.55 -2.30 5.08
C TRP A 9 -9.76 -3.82 5.08
N SER A 10 -10.82 -4.28 4.43
CA SER A 10 -11.04 -5.71 4.19
C SER A 10 -10.10 -6.24 3.12
N ASP A 11 -9.87 -7.56 3.11
CA ASP A 11 -8.99 -8.20 2.13
C ASP A 11 -9.45 -7.93 0.69
N ASN A 12 -10.76 -7.88 0.45
CA ASN A 12 -11.32 -7.54 -0.86
C ASN A 12 -10.96 -6.11 -1.28
N GLU A 13 -11.05 -5.15 -0.37
CA GLU A 13 -10.69 -3.75 -0.64
C GLU A 13 -9.20 -3.58 -0.91
N VAL A 14 -8.35 -4.27 -0.13
CA VAL A 14 -6.90 -4.24 -0.34
C VAL A 14 -6.53 -4.87 -1.67
N ARG A 15 -7.11 -6.03 -2.02
CA ARG A 15 -6.87 -6.65 -3.34
C ARG A 15 -7.36 -5.76 -4.48
N ALA A 16 -8.51 -5.10 -4.34
CA ALA A 16 -9.00 -4.17 -5.35
C ALA A 16 -8.04 -2.98 -5.54
N LEU A 17 -7.50 -2.43 -4.43
CA LEU A 17 -6.49 -1.37 -4.48
C LEU A 17 -5.21 -1.85 -5.17
N ILE A 18 -4.69 -3.03 -4.81
CA ILE A 18 -3.49 -3.62 -5.40
C ILE A 18 -3.70 -3.91 -6.89
N ASN A 19 -4.88 -4.40 -7.28
CA ASN A 19 -5.22 -4.64 -8.69
C ASN A 19 -5.19 -3.34 -9.50
N ILE A 20 -5.79 -2.26 -9.00
CA ILE A 20 -5.72 -0.95 -9.66
C ILE A 20 -4.29 -0.42 -9.69
N TRP A 21 -3.53 -0.58 -8.61
CA TRP A 21 -2.12 -0.19 -8.55
C TRP A 21 -1.26 -0.99 -9.54
N SER A 22 -1.58 -2.26 -9.79
CA SER A 22 -0.85 -3.09 -10.74
C SER A 22 -0.99 -2.65 -12.21
N ASP A 23 -1.94 -1.76 -12.52
CA ASP A 23 -2.09 -1.16 -13.85
C ASP A 23 -0.83 -0.35 -14.22
N GLU A 24 -0.21 -0.69 -15.34
CA GLU A 24 1.01 -0.05 -15.83
C GLU A 24 0.88 1.47 -15.94
N LYS A 25 -0.28 1.98 -16.36
CA LYS A 25 -0.51 3.42 -16.46
C LYS A 25 -0.47 4.09 -15.09
N ILE A 26 -1.06 3.44 -14.07
CA ILE A 26 -1.04 3.95 -12.69
C ILE A 26 0.40 3.95 -12.17
N GLN A 27 1.17 2.90 -12.44
CA GLN A 27 2.58 2.81 -12.02
C GLN A 27 3.44 3.90 -12.68
N GLN A 28 3.36 4.07 -14.00
CA GLN A 28 4.10 5.10 -14.73
C GLN A 28 3.78 6.51 -14.23
N MET A 29 2.50 6.79 -13.96
CA MET A 29 2.10 8.08 -13.39
C MET A 29 2.65 8.28 -11.97
N LEU A 30 2.73 7.23 -11.15
CA LEU A 30 3.28 7.30 -9.79
C LEU A 30 4.81 7.44 -9.76
N GLU A 31 5.52 7.00 -10.80
CA GLU A 31 6.99 7.01 -10.86
C GLU A 31 7.56 8.40 -11.18
N GLY A 32 6.84 9.20 -11.96
CA GLY A 32 7.30 10.53 -12.41
C GLY A 32 6.63 11.73 -11.74
N ALA A 33 5.57 11.54 -10.94
CA ALA A 33 4.75 12.66 -10.46
C ALA A 33 5.08 13.07 -9.01
N THR A 34 5.30 14.37 -8.82
CA THR A 34 5.33 15.02 -7.49
C THR A 34 3.93 15.33 -6.98
N ARG A 35 2.94 15.43 -7.87
CA ARG A 35 1.52 15.71 -7.54
C ARG A 35 0.65 14.48 -7.78
N ASN A 36 0.74 13.52 -6.85
CA ASN A 36 0.02 12.25 -6.94
C ASN A 36 -1.49 12.31 -6.63
N LYS A 37 -2.04 13.50 -6.35
CA LYS A 37 -3.44 13.66 -5.92
C LYS A 37 -4.42 13.11 -6.95
N GLU A 38 -4.30 13.55 -8.21
CA GLU A 38 -5.20 13.16 -9.30
C GLU A 38 -5.14 11.65 -9.57
N ILE A 39 -3.96 11.04 -9.39
CA ILE A 39 -3.78 9.59 -9.51
C ILE A 39 -4.55 8.86 -8.41
N PHE A 40 -4.47 9.33 -7.16
CA PHE A 40 -5.23 8.73 -6.07
C PHE A 40 -6.75 9.00 -6.16
N GLU A 41 -7.16 10.13 -6.75
CA GLU A 41 -8.57 10.39 -7.08
C GLU A 41 -9.07 9.41 -8.15
N GLU A 42 -8.26 9.13 -9.17
CA GLU A 42 -8.55 8.12 -10.17
C GLU A 42 -8.64 6.71 -9.57
N ILE A 43 -7.73 6.36 -8.64
CA ILE A 43 -7.77 5.10 -7.91
C ILE A 43 -9.06 4.99 -7.08
N ALA A 44 -9.41 6.03 -6.32
CA ALA A 44 -10.64 6.09 -5.52
C ALA A 44 -11.88 5.91 -6.39
N ARG A 45 -11.94 6.59 -7.54
CA ARG A 45 -13.04 6.46 -8.51
C ARG A 45 -13.15 5.03 -9.06
N ARG A 46 -12.03 4.37 -9.35
CA ARG A 46 -12.00 2.96 -9.79
C ARG A 46 -12.44 1.99 -8.69
N LEU A 47 -12.11 2.27 -7.43
CA LEU A 47 -12.62 1.50 -6.28
C LEU A 47 -14.13 1.67 -6.13
N MET A 48 -14.64 2.90 -6.27
CA MET A 48 -16.08 3.18 -6.18
C MET A 48 -16.88 2.41 -7.23
N LYS A 49 -16.35 2.27 -8.46
CA LYS A 49 -16.96 1.42 -9.50
C LYS A 49 -17.07 -0.06 -9.13
N ARG A 50 -16.26 -0.52 -8.17
CA ARG A 50 -16.28 -1.88 -7.61
C ARG A 50 -17.13 -1.96 -6.33
N GLY A 51 -17.87 -0.90 -6.00
CA GLY A 51 -18.69 -0.81 -4.78
C GLY A 51 -17.89 -0.47 -3.51
N ILE A 52 -16.64 -0.02 -3.65
CA ILE A 52 -15.76 0.30 -2.53
C ILE A 52 -15.66 1.82 -2.40
N ASP A 53 -16.35 2.38 -1.41
CA ASP A 53 -16.32 3.81 -1.14
C ASP A 53 -15.13 4.18 -0.24
N ARG A 54 -14.06 4.68 -0.87
CA ARG A 54 -12.82 5.11 -0.21
C ARG A 54 -12.33 6.42 -0.78
N ASP A 55 -12.00 7.36 0.09
CA ASP A 55 -11.42 8.64 -0.30
C ASP A 55 -9.99 8.46 -0.83
N TRP A 56 -9.56 9.35 -1.72
CA TRP A 56 -8.22 9.33 -2.29
C TRP A 56 -7.12 9.41 -1.21
N LYS A 57 -7.37 10.11 -0.09
CA LYS A 57 -6.43 10.16 1.05
C LYS A 57 -6.28 8.80 1.71
N GLN A 58 -7.39 8.05 1.85
CA GLN A 58 -7.37 6.70 2.42
C GLN A 58 -6.62 5.75 1.50
N CYS A 59 -6.86 5.85 0.18
CA CYS A 59 -6.14 5.06 -0.82
C CYS A 59 -4.63 5.34 -0.77
N ARG A 60 -4.23 6.61 -0.69
CA ARG A 60 -2.82 7.02 -0.56
C ARG A 60 -2.18 6.47 0.69
N THR A 61 -2.83 6.59 1.85
CA THR A 61 -2.32 6.05 3.11
C THR A 61 -2.16 4.53 3.04
N LYS A 62 -3.16 3.81 2.52
CA LYS A 62 -3.08 2.35 2.40
C LYS A 62 -1.97 1.93 1.44
N TYR A 63 -1.83 2.59 0.29
CA TYR A 63 -0.72 2.38 -0.65
C TYR A 63 0.64 2.56 0.03
N LYS A 64 0.84 3.66 0.78
CA LYS A 64 2.10 3.90 1.51
C LYS A 64 2.38 2.79 2.53
N ASN A 65 1.36 2.36 3.26
CA ASN A 65 1.50 1.29 4.25
C ASN A 65 1.88 -0.04 3.61
N LEU A 66 1.24 -0.44 2.50
CA LEU A 66 1.58 -1.67 1.76
C LEU A 66 3.05 -1.66 1.31
N LYS A 67 3.54 -0.54 0.75
CA LYS A 67 4.94 -0.41 0.35
C LYS A 67 5.89 -0.47 1.55
N TYR A 68 5.54 0.20 2.64
CA TYR A 68 6.36 0.22 3.84
C TYR A 68 6.48 -1.18 4.46
N GLU A 69 5.35 -1.88 4.65
CA GLU A 69 5.32 -3.25 5.20
C GLU A 69 6.17 -4.20 4.34
N TYR A 70 6.01 -4.15 3.01
CA TYR A 70 6.84 -4.94 2.10
C TYR A 70 8.33 -4.68 2.28
N ARG A 71 8.77 -3.41 2.32
CA ARG A 71 10.20 -3.06 2.47
C ARG A 71 10.74 -3.40 3.85
N ALA A 72 9.95 -3.21 4.90
CA ALA A 72 10.32 -3.60 6.26
C ALA A 72 10.57 -5.11 6.33
N LEU A 73 9.71 -5.92 5.71
CA LEU A 73 9.90 -7.37 5.61
C LEU A 73 11.10 -7.76 4.77
N GLN A 74 11.36 -7.07 3.64
CA GLN A 74 12.57 -7.33 2.86
C GLN A 74 13.83 -7.13 3.70
N LYS A 75 13.91 -6.01 4.44
CA LYS A 75 15.07 -5.70 5.29
C LYS A 75 15.22 -6.70 6.45
N GLU A 76 14.12 -7.07 7.10
CA GLU A 76 14.12 -8.04 8.20
C GLU A 76 14.55 -9.44 7.72
N ASN A 77 14.03 -9.87 6.56
CA ASN A 77 14.35 -11.18 5.99
C ASN A 77 15.79 -11.27 5.46
N GLU A 78 16.35 -10.16 4.95
CA GLU A 78 17.77 -10.08 4.56
C GLU A 78 18.70 -10.32 5.76
N HIS A 79 18.34 -9.83 6.95
CA HIS A 79 19.16 -9.96 8.15
C HIS A 79 19.00 -11.30 8.87
N LEU A 80 17.84 -11.95 8.76
CA LEU A 80 17.50 -13.15 9.55
C LEU A 80 17.81 -14.49 8.87
N GLY A 81 18.19 -14.51 7.59
CA GLY A 81 18.54 -15.73 6.84
C GLY A 81 17.40 -16.74 6.64
N ASN A 82 16.32 -16.63 7.40
CA ASN A 82 15.10 -17.44 7.31
C ASN A 82 13.87 -16.52 7.41
N PRO A 83 13.09 -16.34 6.34
CA PRO A 83 11.95 -15.44 6.33
C PRO A 83 10.81 -16.01 7.20
N ARG A 84 10.65 -15.47 8.41
CA ARG A 84 9.63 -15.90 9.37
C ARG A 84 8.30 -15.15 9.24
N ARG A 85 8.30 -13.97 8.62
CA ARG A 85 7.11 -13.12 8.49
C ARG A 85 6.79 -12.88 7.02
N LYS A 86 5.56 -13.23 6.65
CA LYS A 86 4.99 -12.90 5.34
C LYS A 86 3.81 -11.96 5.55
N MET A 87 3.85 -10.82 4.88
CA MET A 87 2.67 -9.96 4.73
C MET A 87 1.63 -10.71 3.90
N ARG A 88 0.35 -10.59 4.26
CA ARG A 88 -0.75 -11.30 3.56
C ARG A 88 -0.80 -11.04 2.05
N PHE A 89 -0.39 -9.86 1.62
CA PHE A 89 -0.37 -9.46 0.21
C PHE A 89 1.06 -9.33 -0.34
N TYR A 90 2.01 -10.07 0.25
CA TYR A 90 3.41 -9.95 -0.09
C TYR A 90 3.66 -10.24 -1.57
N ASP A 91 3.12 -11.35 -2.08
CA ASP A 91 3.39 -11.80 -3.45
C ASP A 91 2.80 -10.85 -4.50
N GLU A 92 1.59 -10.31 -4.26
CA GLU A 92 1.00 -9.35 -5.18
C GLU A 92 1.78 -8.03 -5.19
N VAL A 93 2.25 -7.57 -4.03
CA VAL A 93 3.06 -6.36 -3.91
C VAL A 93 4.47 -6.56 -4.48
N ASP A 94 5.08 -7.73 -4.25
CA ASP A 94 6.38 -8.12 -4.81
C ASP A 94 6.34 -8.13 -6.34
N CYS A 95 5.28 -8.71 -6.93
CA CYS A 95 5.08 -8.75 -8.38
C CYS A 95 5.04 -7.34 -9.00
N ILE A 96 4.42 -6.38 -8.32
CA ILE A 96 4.35 -4.98 -8.78
C ILE A 96 5.72 -4.30 -8.61
N LEU A 97 6.34 -4.43 -7.45
CA LEU A 97 7.57 -3.70 -7.10
C LEU A 97 8.84 -4.28 -7.73
N ARG A 98 8.86 -5.57 -8.11
CA ARG A 98 9.99 -6.18 -8.84
C ARG A 98 9.96 -5.95 -10.35
N ARG A 99 8.78 -5.66 -10.91
CA ARG A 99 8.64 -5.31 -12.33
C ARG A 99 9.10 -3.89 -12.65
N GLN A 100 9.31 -3.06 -11.63
CA GLN A 100 9.97 -1.77 -11.75
C GLN A 100 11.50 -1.98 -11.76
N PRO A 101 12.25 -1.44 -12.75
CA PRO A 101 13.71 -1.48 -12.70
C PRO A 101 14.15 -0.87 -11.37
N LEU A 102 14.92 -1.61 -10.59
CA LEU A 102 15.54 -1.14 -9.36
C LEU A 102 16.58 -0.08 -9.73
N GLY A 103 16.14 1.12 -10.09
CA GLY A 103 17.00 2.29 -10.16
C GLY A 103 17.52 2.57 -8.75
N PRO A 104 18.83 2.81 -8.59
CA PRO A 104 19.39 3.11 -7.29
C PRO A 104 18.76 4.40 -6.77
N SER A 105 18.03 4.30 -5.66
CA SER A 105 17.82 5.39 -4.69
C SER A 105 17.23 6.71 -5.23
N SER A 106 16.01 6.71 -5.78
CA SER A 106 15.27 7.97 -6.06
C SER A 106 14.00 8.18 -5.21
N TRP A 107 13.84 7.47 -4.09
CA TRP A 107 12.72 7.70 -3.16
C TRP A 107 13.22 7.88 -1.73
N GLY A 108 14.19 8.78 -1.58
CA GLY A 108 14.63 9.31 -0.29
C GLY A 108 13.73 10.47 0.14
N CYS A 109 13.18 10.35 1.35
CA CYS A 109 12.66 11.44 2.17
C CYS A 109 11.52 12.30 1.56
N GLU A 110 10.28 11.87 1.76
CA GLU A 110 9.18 12.82 1.94
C GLU A 110 8.77 12.82 3.42
N SER A 111 9.42 13.73 4.14
CA SER A 111 9.06 14.39 5.40
C SER A 111 8.21 13.60 6.41
N SER A 112 8.90 13.27 7.50
CA SER A 112 8.36 12.95 8.81
C SER A 112 7.27 13.94 9.22
N SER A 113 6.03 13.47 9.36
CA SER A 113 5.04 14.05 10.26
C SER A 113 3.97 13.01 10.56
N LEU A 114 4.10 12.42 11.75
CA LEU A 114 3.01 11.94 12.61
C LEU A 114 2.01 10.96 12.00
N LEU A 115 2.27 9.66 12.17
CA LEU A 115 1.24 8.76 12.67
C LEU A 115 1.84 7.90 13.79
N SER A 116 1.84 8.51 14.97
CA SER A 116 1.59 7.82 16.23
C SER A 116 0.33 6.97 16.05
N GLY A 117 0.43 5.66 16.29
CA GLY A 117 -0.68 4.73 16.09
C GLY A 117 -0.22 3.28 16.03
N THR A 118 0.09 2.76 17.20
CA THR A 118 0.60 1.43 17.52
C THR A 118 -0.14 0.23 16.91
N LYS A 119 0.64 -0.87 16.85
CA LYS A 119 0.29 -2.30 16.89
C LYS A 119 0.00 -3.02 15.56
N ASN A 120 1.09 -3.59 15.03
CA ASN A 120 1.09 -5.00 14.61
C ASN A 120 0.52 -5.88 15.74
N PHE A 121 -0.38 -6.79 15.44
CA PHE A 121 -0.16 -8.24 15.55
C PHE A 121 -1.49 -8.96 15.23
N SER A 122 -1.39 -10.06 14.48
CA SER A 122 -2.40 -11.11 14.43
C SER A 122 -2.64 -11.71 15.83
N ASP A 123 -3.55 -12.67 15.90
CA ASP A 123 -3.92 -13.52 17.06
C ASP A 123 -5.12 -12.95 17.84
N GLU A 124 -6.36 -13.39 17.60
CA GLU A 124 -6.96 -14.71 17.84
C GLU A 124 -7.14 -15.02 19.34
N ILE A 125 -8.36 -15.49 19.67
CA ILE A 125 -8.84 -16.07 20.95
C ILE A 125 -8.99 -15.03 22.09
N LYS A 126 -10.18 -14.55 22.44
CA LYS A 126 -11.38 -15.24 22.94
C LYS A 126 -12.57 -14.28 23.00
#